data_AF-A0A849QI57-F1
#
_entry.id   AF-A0A849QI57-F1
#
_cell.length_a   1.000
_cell.length_b   1.000
_cell.length_c   1.000
_cell.angle_alpha   90.00
_cell.angle_beta   90.00
_cell.angle_gamma   90.00
#
_symmetry.space_group_name_H-M   'P 1'
#
loop_
_entity.id
_entity.type
_entity.pdbx_description
1 polymer ?
#
loop_
_entity_poly.entity_id
_entity_poly.type
_entity_poly.pdbx_seq_one_letter_code
_entity_poly.pdbx_strand_id
1 'polypeptide(L)'
;MEMKTEFKKYRFMIVNILIILIFVSSIYTVSADNLDETKTIDMYEWLEIPISDVEIGDILSVDIQVTSGGSVDVLLMDAADYVNYMQDIDLEYYVDGSAEDVKSKKYSFTFNNPGDYYLVVDNDDVYGLANTIGSVDVHYKISISTPTSTPTPTPTPTPTPTPTPTPTPTPTSDPAESPGFGLFMIVIAFCFAMVLRKR
;
A
#
# COMPACT_ATOMS: atom_id res chain seq x y z
N MET A 1 27.36 -41.24 8.70
CA MET A 1 28.09 -40.14 8.04
C MET A 1 27.90 -40.16 6.53
N GLU A 2 27.96 -41.34 5.90
CA GLU A 2 27.78 -41.54 4.45
C GLU A 2 26.37 -41.15 3.94
N MET A 3 25.33 -41.54 4.66
CA MET A 3 23.93 -41.24 4.30
C MET A 3 23.62 -39.72 4.23
N LYS A 4 24.11 -38.93 5.21
CA LYS A 4 23.95 -37.45 5.18
C LYS A 4 24.67 -36.80 3.99
N THR A 5 25.74 -37.43 3.48
CA THR A 5 26.54 -36.90 2.37
C THR A 5 25.87 -37.17 1.02
N GLU A 6 25.29 -38.36 0.85
CA GLU A 6 24.50 -38.68 -0.35
C GLU A 6 23.21 -37.84 -0.40
N PHE A 7 22.54 -37.58 0.72
CA PHE A 7 21.36 -36.70 0.74
C PHE A 7 21.68 -35.26 0.32
N LYS A 8 22.79 -34.67 0.78
CA LYS A 8 23.25 -33.35 0.31
C LYS A 8 23.50 -33.32 -1.20
N LYS A 9 24.02 -34.42 -1.76
CA LYS A 9 24.28 -34.57 -3.20
C LYS A 9 22.98 -34.69 -4.01
N TYR A 10 21.95 -35.38 -3.47
CA TYR A 10 20.62 -35.43 -4.06
C TYR A 10 19.90 -34.07 -3.98
N ARG A 11 19.97 -33.36 -2.84
CA ARG A 11 19.50 -31.97 -2.69
C ARG A 11 20.13 -31.09 -3.77
N PHE A 12 21.46 -31.08 -3.88
CA PHE A 12 22.16 -30.32 -4.92
C PHE A 12 21.73 -30.69 -6.35
N MET A 13 21.51 -31.97 -6.66
CA MET A 13 21.09 -32.42 -7.99
C MET A 13 19.63 -32.04 -8.31
N ILE A 14 18.70 -32.17 -7.34
CA ILE A 14 17.30 -31.77 -7.47
C ILE A 14 17.19 -30.26 -7.61
N VAL A 15 17.98 -29.50 -6.85
CA VAL A 15 18.06 -28.04 -6.85
C VAL A 15 18.51 -27.48 -8.21
N ASN A 16 19.52 -28.09 -8.84
CA ASN A 16 19.94 -27.68 -10.19
C ASN A 16 18.85 -27.93 -11.24
N ILE A 17 18.02 -28.97 -11.07
CA ILE A 17 16.89 -29.27 -11.97
C ILE A 17 15.70 -28.35 -11.68
N LEU A 18 15.43 -28.06 -10.39
CA LEU A 18 14.32 -27.21 -9.95
C LEU A 18 14.56 -25.73 -10.29
N ILE A 19 15.80 -25.22 -10.13
CA ILE A 19 16.18 -23.86 -10.59
C ILE A 19 15.90 -23.71 -12.08
N ILE A 20 16.28 -24.71 -12.90
CA ILE A 20 15.99 -24.70 -14.35
C ILE A 20 14.48 -24.71 -14.62
N LEU A 21 13.68 -25.40 -13.80
CA LEU A 21 12.22 -25.45 -13.95
C LEU A 21 11.51 -24.18 -13.43
N ILE A 22 11.99 -23.53 -12.37
CA ILE A 22 11.50 -22.24 -11.86
C ILE A 22 11.63 -21.15 -12.94
N PHE A 23 12.72 -21.16 -13.73
CA PHE A 23 12.87 -20.28 -14.90
C PHE A 23 11.90 -20.59 -16.05
N VAL A 24 11.29 -21.78 -16.09
CA VAL A 24 10.36 -22.22 -17.15
C VAL A 24 8.89 -22.12 -16.71
N SER A 25 8.61 -22.10 -15.41
CA SER A 25 7.26 -22.06 -14.82
C SER A 25 6.75 -20.67 -14.46
N SER A 26 7.46 -19.57 -14.77
CA SER A 26 7.00 -18.16 -14.63
C SER A 26 5.74 -17.79 -15.43
N ILE A 27 4.93 -18.77 -15.86
CA ILE A 27 3.63 -18.63 -16.51
C ILE A 27 2.46 -19.15 -15.65
N TYR A 28 2.71 -19.62 -14.42
CA TYR A 28 1.67 -19.93 -13.45
C TYR A 28 1.99 -19.25 -12.12
N THR A 29 1.74 -17.95 -12.02
CA THR A 29 1.75 -17.23 -10.75
C THR A 29 0.62 -17.76 -9.86
N VAL A 30 0.91 -18.72 -9.00
CA VAL A 30 0.14 -18.91 -7.77
C VAL A 30 0.60 -17.79 -6.84
N SER A 31 -0.03 -16.64 -6.95
CA SER A 31 -0.03 -15.68 -5.85
C SER A 31 -0.55 -16.43 -4.61
N ALA A 32 0.01 -16.17 -3.42
CA ALA A 32 -0.47 -16.73 -2.16
C ALA A 32 -1.86 -16.18 -1.75
N ASP A 33 -2.75 -16.00 -2.72
CA ASP A 33 -4.10 -15.50 -2.55
C ASP A 33 -4.97 -16.60 -1.94
N ASN A 34 -4.96 -16.65 -0.61
CA ASN A 34 -5.89 -17.43 0.22
C ASN A 34 -5.73 -18.95 0.06
N LEU A 35 -4.53 -19.45 0.30
CA LEU A 35 -4.28 -20.88 0.44
C LEU A 35 -4.93 -21.39 1.74
N ASP A 36 -5.58 -22.55 1.68
CA ASP A 36 -6.16 -23.28 2.81
C ASP A 36 -6.21 -24.77 2.45
N GLU A 37 -5.10 -25.49 2.67
CA GLU A 37 -4.98 -26.88 2.26
C GLU A 37 -4.11 -27.70 3.21
N THR A 38 -4.17 -29.03 3.06
CA THR A 38 -3.32 -29.97 3.80
C THR A 38 -2.34 -30.64 2.84
N LYS A 39 -1.07 -30.67 3.22
CA LYS A 39 0.00 -31.33 2.47
C LYS A 39 0.77 -32.28 3.36
N THR A 40 1.09 -33.45 2.82
CA THR A 40 2.11 -34.33 3.38
C THR A 40 3.47 -33.86 2.88
N ILE A 41 4.41 -33.66 3.80
CA ILE A 41 5.80 -33.33 3.51
C ILE A 41 6.62 -34.53 3.99
N ASP A 42 7.36 -35.17 3.08
CA ASP A 42 8.15 -36.34 3.44
C ASP A 42 9.37 -35.96 4.29
N MET A 43 9.97 -36.96 4.93
CA MET A 43 11.18 -36.76 5.73
C MET A 43 12.31 -36.24 4.84
N TYR A 44 12.96 -35.14 5.26
CA TYR A 44 14.01 -34.44 4.48
C TYR A 44 13.49 -33.72 3.23
N GLU A 45 12.18 -33.48 3.15
CA GLU A 45 11.58 -32.62 2.14
C GLU A 45 11.03 -31.33 2.78
N TRP A 46 10.75 -30.36 1.94
CA TRP A 46 10.12 -29.10 2.32
C TRP A 46 9.00 -28.77 1.35
N LEU A 47 8.01 -28.03 1.84
CA LEU A 47 7.00 -27.39 1.02
C LEU A 47 7.46 -25.95 0.73
N GLU A 48 7.61 -25.61 -0.54
CA GLU A 48 7.86 -24.23 -0.99
C GLU A 48 6.55 -23.53 -1.33
N ILE A 49 6.40 -22.28 -0.88
CA ILE A 49 5.23 -21.44 -1.16
C ILE A 49 5.74 -20.10 -1.68
N PRO A 50 5.74 -19.90 -3.01
CA PRO A 50 6.20 -18.64 -3.61
C PRO A 50 5.22 -17.51 -3.28
N ILE A 51 5.78 -16.35 -3.00
CA ILE A 51 5.09 -15.10 -2.68
C ILE A 51 5.67 -14.04 -3.63
N SER A 52 5.04 -13.87 -4.78
CA SER A 52 5.53 -12.96 -5.84
C SER A 52 4.92 -11.57 -5.76
N ASP A 53 5.59 -10.61 -6.39
CA ASP A 53 5.09 -9.24 -6.59
C ASP A 53 4.71 -8.51 -5.28
N VAL A 54 5.44 -8.76 -4.19
CA VAL A 54 5.18 -8.10 -2.90
C VAL A 54 5.51 -6.62 -2.98
N GLU A 55 4.63 -5.79 -2.43
CA GLU A 55 4.85 -4.37 -2.23
C GLU A 55 5.17 -4.03 -0.77
N ILE A 56 5.78 -2.86 -0.54
CA ILE A 56 6.07 -2.38 0.81
C ILE A 56 4.75 -2.15 1.56
N GLY A 57 4.64 -2.74 2.77
CA GLY A 57 3.48 -2.62 3.62
C GLY A 57 2.48 -3.77 3.47
N ASP A 58 2.66 -4.65 2.48
CA ASP A 58 1.88 -5.88 2.38
C ASP A 58 2.00 -6.72 3.65
N ILE A 59 0.90 -7.38 4.00
CA ILE A 59 0.82 -8.18 5.21
C ILE A 59 0.60 -9.64 4.83
N LEU A 60 1.61 -10.46 5.08
CA LEU A 60 1.52 -11.92 5.08
C LEU A 60 0.82 -12.37 6.37
N SER A 61 -0.21 -13.21 6.23
CA SER A 61 -0.87 -13.91 7.34
C SER A 61 -0.62 -15.40 7.20
N VAL A 62 -0.16 -16.04 8.28
CA VAL A 62 0.20 -17.46 8.31
C VAL A 62 -0.52 -18.15 9.48
N ASP A 63 -1.14 -19.28 9.20
CA ASP A 63 -1.75 -20.19 10.18
C ASP A 63 -1.29 -21.62 9.85
N ILE A 64 -0.35 -22.16 10.62
CA ILE A 64 0.19 -23.52 10.47
C ILE A 64 -0.40 -24.42 11.54
N GLN A 65 -0.81 -25.63 11.14
CA GLN A 65 -1.28 -26.70 12.02
C GLN A 65 -0.77 -28.05 11.52
N VAL A 66 0.19 -28.63 12.23
CA VAL A 66 0.60 -30.01 12.01
C VAL A 66 -0.51 -30.94 12.52
N THR A 67 -1.08 -31.71 11.61
CA THR A 67 -2.17 -32.66 11.87
C THR A 67 -1.67 -34.07 12.17
N SER A 68 -0.47 -34.43 11.68
CA SER A 68 0.21 -35.71 11.94
C SER A 68 1.72 -35.55 11.79
N GLY A 69 2.54 -36.37 12.46
CA GLY A 69 4.01 -36.37 12.31
C GLY A 69 4.76 -35.58 13.40
N GLY A 70 5.95 -35.04 13.06
CA GLY A 70 6.84 -34.22 13.92
C GLY A 70 6.52 -32.71 13.85
N SER A 71 7.24 -31.85 14.58
CA SER A 71 7.16 -30.40 14.35
C SER A 71 7.81 -30.03 13.02
N VAL A 72 7.52 -28.83 12.52
CA VAL A 72 8.17 -28.27 11.31
C VAL A 72 8.78 -26.92 11.61
N ASP A 73 9.77 -26.54 10.81
CA ASP A 73 10.24 -25.15 10.74
C ASP A 73 9.48 -24.41 9.62
N VAL A 74 9.20 -23.14 9.84
CA VAL A 74 8.49 -22.27 8.89
C VAL A 74 9.36 -21.05 8.67
N LEU A 75 9.96 -20.94 7.49
CA LEU A 75 11.01 -19.98 7.21
C LEU A 75 10.58 -19.04 6.09
N LEU A 76 10.54 -17.74 6.38
CA LEU A 76 10.30 -16.70 5.38
C LEU A 76 11.64 -16.16 4.88
N MET A 77 11.85 -16.19 3.57
CA MET A 77 13.08 -15.77 2.91
C MET A 77 12.76 -14.89 1.71
N ASP A 78 13.67 -14.01 1.32
CA ASP A 78 13.61 -13.40 -0.01
C ASP A 78 14.12 -14.38 -1.08
N ALA A 79 13.98 -14.03 -2.35
CA ALA A 79 14.40 -14.90 -3.45
C ALA A 79 15.90 -15.23 -3.45
N ALA A 80 16.77 -14.35 -2.97
CA ALA A 80 18.21 -14.62 -2.92
C ALA A 80 18.55 -15.59 -1.80
N ASP A 81 17.95 -15.39 -0.62
CA ASP A 81 18.14 -16.25 0.54
C ASP A 81 17.51 -17.63 0.34
N TYR A 82 16.39 -17.72 -0.38
CA TYR A 82 15.81 -19.01 -0.76
C TYR A 82 16.77 -19.84 -1.62
N VAL A 83 17.49 -19.21 -2.55
CA VAL A 83 18.51 -19.88 -3.36
C VAL A 83 19.68 -20.37 -2.49
N ASN A 84 20.08 -19.60 -1.48
CA ASN A 84 21.12 -20.01 -0.53
C ASN A 84 20.68 -21.21 0.33
N TYR A 85 19.44 -21.18 0.81
CA TYR A 85 18.80 -22.29 1.52
C TYR A 85 18.79 -23.57 0.68
N MET A 86 18.33 -23.48 -0.57
CA MET A 86 18.31 -24.61 -1.50
C MET A 86 19.70 -25.21 -1.76
N GLN A 87 20.75 -24.39 -1.72
CA GLN A 87 22.12 -24.86 -1.98
C GLN A 87 22.84 -25.36 -0.71
N ASP A 88 22.19 -25.32 0.46
CA ASP A 88 22.79 -25.59 1.77
C ASP A 88 24.07 -24.75 2.01
N ILE A 89 24.10 -23.50 1.51
CA ILE A 89 25.28 -22.62 1.57
C ILE A 89 25.25 -21.72 2.81
N ASP A 90 24.13 -21.04 3.03
CA ASP A 90 23.91 -20.16 4.18
C ASP A 90 22.41 -20.08 4.45
N LEU A 91 22.02 -20.03 5.72
CA LEU A 91 20.62 -19.93 6.12
C LEU A 91 20.38 -18.54 6.70
N GLU A 92 19.79 -17.67 5.88
CA GLU A 92 19.29 -16.36 6.29
C GLU A 92 17.76 -16.33 6.06
N TYR A 93 17.03 -15.81 7.04
CA TYR A 93 15.57 -15.73 7.00
C TYR A 93 15.07 -14.58 7.88
N TYR A 94 13.86 -14.13 7.59
CA TYR A 94 13.18 -13.11 8.37
C TYR A 94 12.65 -13.72 9.67
N VAL A 95 13.38 -13.52 10.77
CA VAL A 95 13.05 -14.08 12.10
C VAL A 95 11.60 -13.79 12.53
N ASP A 96 11.15 -12.53 12.40
CA ASP A 96 9.79 -12.13 12.78
C ASP A 96 8.70 -12.68 11.82
N GLY A 97 9.10 -13.12 10.63
CA GLY A 97 8.24 -13.77 9.64
C GLY A 97 8.36 -15.29 9.64
N SER A 98 9.03 -15.88 10.63
CA SER A 98 9.35 -17.30 10.69
C SER A 98 8.95 -17.91 12.04
N ALA A 99 8.95 -19.23 12.11
CA ALA A 99 8.69 -19.98 13.34
C ALA A 99 9.36 -21.35 13.30
N GLU A 100 10.21 -21.63 14.28
CA GLU A 100 10.97 -22.88 14.40
C GLU A 100 10.29 -23.88 15.36
N ASP A 101 10.47 -25.17 15.11
CA ASP A 101 9.97 -26.31 15.89
C ASP A 101 8.48 -26.17 16.28
N VAL A 102 7.64 -25.82 15.31
CA VAL A 102 6.21 -25.56 15.54
C VAL A 102 5.33 -26.74 15.17
N LYS A 103 4.41 -27.06 16.08
CA LYS A 103 3.21 -27.88 15.80
C LYS A 103 2.04 -27.05 15.35
N SER A 104 1.94 -25.82 15.85
CA SER A 104 0.98 -24.85 15.37
C SER A 104 1.46 -23.46 15.68
N LYS A 105 1.27 -22.54 14.73
CA LYS A 105 1.56 -21.14 14.92
C LYS A 105 0.65 -20.30 14.02
N LYS A 106 0.13 -19.23 14.59
CA LYS A 106 -0.55 -18.17 13.84
C LYS A 106 0.17 -16.86 14.04
N TYR A 107 0.51 -16.18 12.95
CA TYR A 107 1.23 -14.92 12.98
C TYR A 107 0.99 -14.10 11.70
N SER A 108 1.48 -12.86 11.71
CA SER A 108 1.49 -11.99 10.55
C SER A 108 2.83 -11.29 10.44
N PHE A 109 3.27 -11.03 9.21
CA PHE A 109 4.51 -10.32 8.90
C PHE A 109 4.21 -9.18 7.93
N THR A 110 4.79 -8.00 8.17
CA THR A 110 4.67 -6.85 7.27
C THR A 110 5.95 -6.70 6.48
N PHE A 111 5.83 -6.73 5.15
CA PHE A 111 6.97 -6.60 4.26
C PHE A 111 7.46 -5.15 4.24
N ASN A 112 8.78 -4.98 4.43
CA ASN A 112 9.43 -3.67 4.42
C ASN A 112 10.13 -3.35 3.09
N ASN A 113 10.31 -4.35 2.23
CA ASN A 113 10.92 -4.22 0.92
C ASN A 113 10.06 -4.93 -0.13
N PRO A 114 9.96 -4.40 -1.35
CA PRO A 114 9.24 -5.08 -2.43
C PRO A 114 10.09 -6.22 -2.99
N GLY A 115 9.45 -7.20 -3.63
CA GLY A 115 10.15 -8.27 -4.33
C GLY A 115 9.45 -9.62 -4.26
N ASP A 116 10.19 -10.67 -4.61
CA ASP A 116 9.74 -12.05 -4.50
C ASP A 116 10.28 -12.69 -3.21
N TYR A 117 9.41 -13.41 -2.54
CA TYR A 117 9.69 -14.10 -1.28
C TYR A 117 9.23 -15.56 -1.37
N TYR A 118 9.71 -16.36 -0.43
CA TYR A 118 9.34 -17.75 -0.28
C TYR A 118 9.03 -18.04 1.18
N LEU A 119 7.88 -18.65 1.44
CA LEU A 119 7.62 -19.30 2.71
C LEU A 119 7.91 -20.79 2.55
N VAL A 120 8.85 -21.28 3.35
CA VAL A 120 9.26 -22.68 3.34
C VAL A 120 8.74 -23.35 4.60
N VAL A 121 7.99 -24.43 4.45
CA VAL A 121 7.66 -25.33 5.56
C VAL A 121 8.61 -26.51 5.48
N ASP A 122 9.61 -26.51 6.34
CA ASP A 122 10.72 -27.46 6.31
C ASP A 122 10.48 -28.64 7.26
N ASN A 123 10.57 -29.86 6.73
CA ASN A 123 10.55 -31.11 7.46
C ASN A 123 11.92 -31.81 7.34
N ASP A 124 13.00 -31.03 7.32
CA ASP A 124 14.38 -31.50 7.37
C ASP A 124 15.07 -31.05 8.66
N ASP A 125 16.01 -31.88 9.13
CA ASP A 125 16.95 -31.59 10.21
C ASP A 125 18.30 -31.12 9.62
N VAL A 126 18.27 -30.19 8.65
CA VAL A 126 19.52 -29.71 8.00
C VAL A 126 20.39 -28.96 8.99
N TYR A 127 19.78 -28.28 9.96
CA TYR A 127 20.47 -27.36 10.87
C TYR A 127 20.38 -27.74 12.35
N GLY A 128 19.88 -28.93 12.70
CA GLY A 128 19.78 -29.36 14.11
C GLY A 128 18.59 -28.75 14.87
N LEU A 129 17.62 -28.17 14.16
CA LEU A 129 16.51 -27.42 14.72
C LEU A 129 15.23 -28.27 14.89
N ALA A 130 15.08 -29.34 14.10
CA ALA A 130 13.89 -30.19 14.11
C ALA A 130 14.18 -31.62 14.62
N ASN A 131 13.29 -32.15 15.47
CA ASN A 131 13.25 -33.59 15.79
C ASN A 131 12.47 -34.36 14.72
N THR A 132 12.98 -34.37 13.49
CA THR A 132 12.29 -34.96 12.33
C THR A 132 12.23 -36.48 12.46
N ILE A 133 11.02 -37.02 12.62
CA ILE A 133 10.75 -38.47 12.63
C ILE A 133 9.66 -38.74 11.58
N GLY A 134 10.08 -39.02 10.34
CA GLY A 134 9.17 -39.41 9.25
C GLY A 134 8.44 -38.24 8.58
N SER A 135 7.46 -38.58 7.73
CA SER A 135 6.62 -37.59 7.03
C SER A 135 5.67 -36.87 8.00
N VAL A 136 5.33 -35.63 7.65
CA VAL A 136 4.45 -34.76 8.43
C VAL A 136 3.26 -34.31 7.58
N ASP A 137 2.05 -34.28 8.15
CA ASP A 137 0.87 -33.72 7.50
C ASP A 137 0.61 -32.33 8.06
N VAL A 138 0.71 -31.31 7.22
CA VAL A 138 0.55 -29.91 7.60
C VAL A 138 -0.67 -29.33 6.94
N HIS A 139 -1.62 -28.88 7.75
CA HIS A 139 -2.69 -27.98 7.32
C HIS A 139 -2.19 -26.54 7.46
N TYR A 140 -2.30 -25.75 6.41
CA TYR A 140 -1.84 -24.37 6.41
C TYR A 140 -2.85 -23.44 5.76
N LYS A 141 -2.94 -22.22 6.32
CA LYS A 141 -3.65 -21.11 5.72
C LYS A 141 -2.71 -19.93 5.53
N ILE A 142 -2.62 -19.46 4.30
CA ILE A 142 -1.70 -18.37 3.94
C ILE A 142 -2.46 -17.38 3.08
N SER A 143 -2.35 -16.10 3.43
CA SER A 143 -2.88 -15.01 2.63
C SER A 143 -1.98 -13.79 2.69
N ILE A 144 -2.00 -13.00 1.62
CA ILE A 144 -1.37 -11.69 1.55
C ILE A 144 -2.47 -10.64 1.41
N SER A 145 -2.29 -9.51 2.08
CA SER A 145 -3.21 -8.39 1.96
C SER A 145 -2.45 -7.09 1.80
N THR A 146 -2.89 -6.28 0.84
CA THR A 146 -2.41 -4.91 0.63
C THR A 146 -3.21 -3.98 1.54
N PRO A 147 -2.56 -3.17 2.40
CA PRO A 147 -3.28 -2.20 3.21
C PRO A 147 -3.94 -1.17 2.29
N THR A 148 -5.27 -1.10 2.32
CA THR A 148 -6.01 -0.11 1.52
C THR A 148 -5.64 1.30 1.99
N SER A 149 -5.18 2.15 1.06
CA SER A 149 -4.97 3.56 1.36
C SER A 149 -6.30 4.16 1.83
N THR A 150 -6.34 4.65 3.07
CA THR A 150 -7.53 5.37 3.54
C THR A 150 -7.74 6.60 2.65
N PRO A 151 -8.91 6.81 2.04
CA PRO A 151 -9.12 7.97 1.19
C PRO A 151 -8.86 9.23 2.02
N THR A 152 -7.97 10.08 1.51
CA THR A 152 -7.74 11.39 2.13
C THR A 152 -9.05 12.18 2.03
N PRO A 153 -9.57 12.78 3.13
CA PRO A 153 -10.80 13.55 3.04
C PRO A 153 -10.61 14.69 2.04
N THR A 154 -11.47 14.73 1.02
CA THR A 154 -11.47 15.82 0.04
C THR A 154 -11.78 17.13 0.78
N PRO A 155 -10.96 18.20 0.64
CA PRO A 155 -11.27 19.48 1.26
C PRO A 155 -12.66 19.94 0.79
N THR A 156 -13.52 20.30 1.74
CA THR A 156 -14.85 20.83 1.43
C THR A 156 -14.69 22.18 0.73
N PRO A 157 -15.33 22.42 -0.43
CA PRO A 157 -15.25 23.73 -1.08
C PRO A 157 -15.75 24.83 -0.13
N THR A 158 -14.92 25.85 0.07
CA THR A 158 -15.30 27.03 0.85
C THR A 158 -16.43 27.77 0.12
N PRO A 159 -17.54 28.14 0.80
CA PRO A 159 -18.61 28.90 0.15
C PRO A 159 -18.07 30.22 -0.40
N THR A 160 -18.34 30.49 -1.67
CA THR A 160 -18.01 31.77 -2.32
C THR A 160 -18.86 32.87 -1.69
N PRO A 161 -18.28 34.00 -1.26
CA PRO A 161 -19.07 35.10 -0.72
C PRO A 161 -20.05 35.62 -1.77
N THR A 162 -21.33 35.73 -1.40
CA THR A 162 -22.37 36.30 -2.26
C THR A 162 -22.10 37.79 -2.47
N PRO A 163 -22.14 38.32 -3.70
CA PRO A 163 -21.97 39.75 -3.94
C PRO A 163 -23.06 40.54 -3.21
N THR A 164 -22.66 41.56 -2.47
CA THR A 164 -23.57 42.49 -1.80
C THR A 164 -24.27 43.35 -2.86
N PRO A 165 -25.61 43.51 -2.83
CA PRO A 165 -26.31 44.37 -3.78
C PRO A 165 -25.82 45.81 -3.66
N THR A 166 -25.41 46.39 -4.79
CA THR A 166 -25.07 47.81 -4.90
C THR A 166 -26.32 48.65 -4.63
N PRO A 167 -26.26 49.69 -3.78
CA PRO A 167 -27.41 50.57 -3.58
C PRO A 167 -27.80 51.25 -4.89
N THR A 168 -29.09 51.16 -5.25
CA THR A 168 -29.67 51.89 -6.38
C THR A 168 -29.61 53.39 -6.09
N PRO A 169 -29.12 54.23 -7.02
CA PRO A 169 -29.13 55.67 -6.83
C PRO A 169 -30.57 56.18 -6.67
N THR A 170 -30.82 56.94 -5.61
CA THR A 170 -32.10 57.62 -5.38
C THR A 170 -32.32 58.65 -6.49
N PRO A 171 -33.48 58.66 -7.18
CA PRO A 171 -33.76 59.68 -8.17
C PRO A 171 -33.77 61.06 -7.49
N THR A 172 -32.90 61.94 -7.95
CA THR A 172 -32.90 63.35 -7.56
C THR A 172 -34.17 63.97 -8.13
N SER A 173 -35.09 64.37 -7.27
CA SER A 173 -36.27 65.14 -7.67
C SER A 173 -35.78 66.48 -8.23
N ASP A 174 -35.91 66.64 -9.54
CA ASP A 174 -35.75 67.90 -10.24
C ASP A 174 -36.79 68.90 -9.68
N PRO A 175 -36.38 70.03 -9.05
CA PRO A 175 -37.33 71.02 -8.61
C PRO A 175 -37.94 71.68 -9.85
N ALA A 176 -39.20 71.36 -10.10
CA ALA A 176 -40.06 72.00 -11.08
C ALA A 176 -39.84 73.52 -11.11
N GLU A 177 -39.30 74.02 -12.22
CA GLU A 177 -39.29 75.45 -12.51
C GLU A 177 -40.76 75.92 -12.60
N SER A 178 -41.16 76.66 -11.58
CA SER A 178 -42.41 77.41 -11.54
C SER A 178 -42.37 78.51 -12.62
N PRO A 179 -43.41 78.66 -13.46
CA PRO A 179 -43.44 79.72 -14.46
C PRO A 179 -43.81 81.05 -13.79
N GLY A 180 -42.87 81.99 -13.69
CA GLY A 180 -43.24 83.34 -13.24
C GLY A 180 -42.09 84.32 -12.99
N PHE A 181 -42.14 85.43 -13.73
CA PHE A 181 -41.65 86.77 -13.34
C PHE A 181 -40.19 87.17 -13.65
N GLY A 182 -39.61 86.70 -14.75
CA GLY A 182 -38.31 87.17 -15.26
C GLY A 182 -38.31 88.53 -16.00
N LEU A 183 -39.43 89.25 -16.11
CA LEU A 183 -39.53 90.45 -16.98
C LEU A 183 -39.58 91.80 -16.25
N PHE A 184 -39.41 91.88 -14.91
CA PHE A 184 -39.60 93.15 -14.18
C PHE A 184 -38.32 93.82 -13.62
N MET A 185 -37.12 93.31 -13.92
CA MET A 185 -35.86 93.89 -13.41
C MET A 185 -34.93 94.46 -14.51
N ILE A 186 -35.47 94.86 -15.66
CA ILE A 186 -34.67 95.51 -16.73
C ILE A 186 -34.80 97.05 -16.74
N VAL A 187 -35.66 97.66 -15.90
CA VAL A 187 -35.91 99.12 -15.95
C VAL A 187 -35.09 99.97 -14.94
N ILE A 188 -34.33 99.37 -14.02
CA ILE A 188 -33.56 100.14 -12.99
C ILE A 188 -32.05 100.25 -13.30
N ALA A 189 -31.57 99.69 -14.42
CA ALA A 189 -30.15 99.75 -14.81
C ALA A 189 -29.81 100.75 -15.94
N PHE A 190 -30.72 101.66 -16.30
CA PHE A 190 -30.49 102.67 -17.37
C PHE A 190 -30.56 104.15 -16.91
N CYS A 191 -30.60 104.43 -15.60
CA CYS A 191 -30.68 105.80 -15.08
C CYS A 191 -29.45 106.32 -14.32
N PHE A 192 -28.29 105.65 -14.34
CA PHE A 192 -27.08 106.14 -13.62
C PHE A 192 -25.78 106.25 -14.42
N ALA A 193 -25.82 106.18 -15.75
CA ALA A 193 -24.62 106.32 -16.60
C ALA A 193 -24.64 107.56 -17.52
N MET A 194 -25.38 108.62 -17.17
CA MET A 194 -25.40 109.87 -17.96
C MET A 194 -25.23 111.17 -17.15
N VAL A 195 -24.75 111.11 -15.90
CA VAL A 195 -24.55 112.32 -15.06
C VAL A 195 -23.10 112.54 -14.58
N LEU A 196 -22.11 111.70 -14.92
CA LEU A 196 -20.71 111.94 -14.51
C LEU A 196 -19.71 112.05 -15.67
N ARG A 197 -19.96 112.98 -16.60
CA ARG A 197 -18.84 113.69 -17.26
C ARG A 197 -19.26 115.09 -17.72
N LYS A 198 -19.24 116.04 -16.77
CA LYS A 198 -19.18 117.47 -17.08
C LYS A 198 -17.91 118.04 -16.48
N ARG A 199 -16.90 118.22 -17.33
CA ARG A 199 -15.96 119.35 -17.39
C ARG A 199 -15.03 119.13 -18.58
#